data_AF-A0A7L1H5I0-F1
#
_entry.id   AF-A0A7L1H5I0-F1
#
_cell.length_a   1.000
_cell.length_b   1.000
_cell.length_c   1.000
_cell.angle_alpha   90.00
_cell.angle_beta   90.00
_cell.angle_gamma   90.00
#
_symmetry.space_group_name_H-M   'P 1'
#
loop_
_entity.id
_entity.type
_entity.pdbx_description
1 polymer ?
#
loop_
_entity_poly.entity_id
_entity_poly.type
_entity_poly.pdbx_seq_one_letter_code
_entity_poly.pdbx_strand_id
1 'polypeptide(L)'
;PVRRRTVKWYIPPEIYPNSTYPPYCGGPGYVFSGELATKIYRVAQTLPVINMEDSFMGICLRALGISITQSPQGVFNMYRVRYEKCRFSRLV
;
A
#
# COMPACT_ATOMS: atom_id res chain seq x y z
N PRO A 1 -3.00 10.81 6.52
CA PRO A 1 -4.46 10.83 6.32
C PRO A 1 -4.97 12.18 5.84
N VAL A 2 -5.75 12.22 4.75
CA VAL A 2 -6.36 13.47 4.27
C VAL A 2 -7.53 13.84 5.17
N ARG A 3 -7.56 15.06 5.73
CA ARG A 3 -8.61 15.51 6.65
C ARG A 3 -9.68 16.40 6.00
N ARG A 4 -9.57 16.62 4.69
CA ARG A 4 -10.52 17.44 3.91
C ARG A 4 -11.63 16.55 3.33
N ARG A 5 -12.87 16.74 3.79
CA ARG A 5 -14.06 15.94 3.43
C ARG A 5 -14.37 15.86 1.93
N THR A 6 -13.91 16.81 1.14
CA THR A 6 -14.17 16.89 -0.31
C THR A 6 -13.24 16.02 -1.16
N VAL A 7 -12.27 15.33 -0.55
CA VAL A 7 -11.28 14.51 -1.26
C VAL A 7 -11.66 13.04 -1.15
N LYS A 8 -11.49 12.29 -2.24
CA LYS A 8 -11.75 10.83 -2.32
C LYS A 8 -11.17 10.05 -1.12
N TRP A 9 -9.98 10.43 -0.69
CA TRP A 9 -9.18 9.76 0.35
C TRP A 9 -9.33 10.40 1.75
N TYR A 10 -10.45 11.09 1.99
CA TYR A 10 -10.75 11.68 3.28
C TYR A 10 -10.88 10.62 4.37
N ILE A 11 -10.11 10.76 5.45
CA ILE A 11 -10.18 9.92 6.63
C ILE A 11 -10.63 10.74 7.85
N PRO A 12 -11.79 10.43 8.43
CA PRO A 12 -12.22 11.01 9.69
C PRO A 12 -11.25 10.66 10.83
N PRO A 13 -10.96 11.59 11.76
CA PRO A 13 -10.18 11.31 12.96
C PRO A 13 -10.77 10.19 13.83
N GLU A 14 -12.09 10.00 13.80
CA GLU A 14 -12.81 8.98 14.54
C GLU A 14 -12.50 7.57 14.02
N ILE A 15 -12.26 7.43 12.71
CA ILE A 15 -11.87 6.15 12.09
C ILE A 15 -10.37 5.89 12.25
N TYR A 16 -9.54 6.93 12.12
CA TYR A 16 -8.10 6.82 12.27
C TYR A 16 -7.55 8.06 12.99
N PRO A 17 -7.30 7.97 14.31
CA PRO A 17 -6.95 9.12 15.14
C PRO A 17 -5.51 9.58 14.93
N ASN A 18 -4.62 8.71 14.48
CA ASN A 18 -3.21 9.07 14.30
C ASN A 18 -3.03 10.14 13.22
N SER A 19 -2.06 11.03 13.43
CA SER A 19 -1.73 12.10 12.48
C SER A 19 -1.06 11.58 11.21
N THR A 20 -0.38 10.43 11.26
CA THR A 20 0.38 9.83 10.15
C THR A 20 0.02 8.35 9.96
N TYR A 21 0.19 7.85 8.73
CA TYR A 21 0.14 6.42 8.44
C TYR A 21 1.49 5.77 8.75
N PRO A 22 1.52 4.47 9.09
CA PRO A 22 2.77 3.71 9.06
C PRO A 22 3.35 3.66 7.65
N PRO A 23 4.62 3.24 7.48
CA PRO A 23 5.19 2.96 6.17
C PRO A 23 4.30 2.01 5.38
N TYR A 24 4.04 2.34 4.11
CA TYR A 24 3.25 1.52 3.20
C TYR A 24 3.80 1.61 1.78
N CYS A 25 3.53 0.59 0.97
CA CYS A 25 3.82 0.63 -0.47
C CYS A 25 2.70 1.40 -1.17
N GLY A 26 3.03 2.54 -1.78
CA GLY A 26 2.11 3.18 -2.73
C GLY A 26 2.07 2.41 -4.05
N GLY A 27 0.97 2.52 -4.79
CA GLY A 27 0.75 1.86 -6.08
C GLY A 27 1.85 2.06 -7.16
N PRO A 28 1.63 1.58 -8.40
CA PRO A 28 0.43 0.91 -8.89
C PRO A 28 0.33 -0.57 -8.46
N GLY A 29 1.33 -1.10 -7.76
CA GLY A 29 1.30 -2.48 -7.28
C GLY A 29 2.42 -2.80 -6.31
N TYR A 30 2.25 -3.93 -5.62
CA TYR A 30 3.18 -4.49 -4.66
C TYR A 30 3.18 -6.03 -4.78
N VAL A 31 4.28 -6.67 -4.39
CA VAL A 31 4.44 -8.13 -4.48
C VAL A 31 4.78 -8.67 -3.09
N PHE A 32 4.12 -9.76 -2.70
CA PHE A 32 4.40 -10.49 -1.48
C PHE A 32 3.95 -11.96 -1.61
N SER A 33 4.38 -12.82 -0.68
CA SER A 33 4.05 -14.24 -0.69
C SER A 33 2.56 -14.49 -0.41
N GLY A 34 2.01 -15.60 -0.93
CA GLY A 34 0.62 -16.01 -0.63
C GLY A 34 0.37 -16.27 0.86
N GLU A 35 1.40 -16.70 1.60
CA GLU A 35 1.32 -16.82 3.06
C GLU A 35 1.10 -15.46 3.73
N LEU A 36 1.81 -14.43 3.29
CA LEU A 36 1.62 -13.07 3.79
C LEU A 36 0.22 -12.55 3.44
N ALA A 37 -0.30 -12.87 2.25
CA ALA A 37 -1.67 -12.54 1.87
C ALA A 37 -2.69 -13.08 2.89
N THR A 38 -2.51 -14.34 3.32
CA THR A 38 -3.38 -14.97 4.32
C THR A 38 -3.26 -14.30 5.70
N LYS A 39 -2.05 -13.95 6.13
CA LYS A 39 -1.81 -13.21 7.38
C LYS A 39 -2.46 -11.83 7.35
N ILE A 40 -2.30 -11.10 6.24
CA ILE A 40 -2.92 -9.79 6.01
C ILE A 40 -4.45 -9.91 6.06
N TYR A 41 -5.03 -10.89 5.36
CA TYR A 41 -6.47 -11.11 5.37
C TYR A 41 -7.02 -11.31 6.78
N ARG A 42 -6.35 -12.13 7.61
CA ARG A 42 -6.76 -12.40 9.00
C ARG A 42 -6.67 -11.16 9.88
N VAL A 43 -5.57 -10.40 9.82
CA VAL A 43 -5.43 -9.18 10.65
C VAL A 43 -6.34 -8.06 10.18
N ALA A 44 -6.65 -7.99 8.88
CA ALA A 44 -7.57 -6.98 8.34
C ALA A 44 -8.99 -7.10 8.93
N GLN A 45 -9.41 -8.31 9.33
CA GLN A 45 -10.72 -8.52 9.98
C GLN A 45 -10.81 -7.89 11.38
N THR A 46 -9.68 -7.56 12.01
CA THR A 46 -9.63 -7.05 13.38
C THR A 46 -9.36 -5.55 13.45
N LEU A 47 -9.16 -4.88 12.30
CA LEU A 47 -8.72 -3.49 12.22
C LEU A 47 -9.82 -2.60 11.61
N PRO A 48 -9.95 -1.34 12.05
CA PRO A 48 -10.85 -0.38 11.42
C PRO A 48 -10.45 -0.15 9.96
N VAL A 49 -11.37 -0.39 9.03
CA VAL A 49 -11.14 -0.17 7.60
C VAL A 49 -11.10 1.32 7.29
N ILE A 50 -10.15 1.73 6.45
CA ILE A 50 -9.98 3.11 5.98
C ILE A 50 -10.15 3.20 4.46
N ASN A 51 -10.58 4.36 3.94
CA ASN A 51 -10.81 4.58 2.50
C ASN A 51 -9.55 4.85 1.67
N MET A 52 -8.39 4.33 2.10
CA MET A 52 -7.12 4.44 1.40
C MET A 52 -6.42 3.08 1.48
N GLU A 53 -6.59 2.25 0.45
CA GLU A 53 -6.23 0.83 0.45
C GLU A 53 -4.72 0.61 0.65
N ASP A 54 -3.88 1.40 -0.02
CA ASP A 54 -2.42 1.33 0.12
C ASP A 54 -2.00 1.61 1.56
N SER A 55 -2.62 2.60 2.21
CA SER A 55 -2.37 2.91 3.62
C SER A 55 -2.92 1.83 4.56
N PHE A 56 -4.07 1.22 4.23
CA PHE A 56 -4.65 0.12 5.01
C PHE A 56 -3.72 -1.11 4.99
N MET A 57 -3.09 -1.40 3.86
CA MET A 57 -2.08 -2.45 3.75
C MET A 57 -0.89 -2.17 4.70
N GLY A 58 -0.39 -0.93 4.76
CA GLY A 58 0.66 -0.56 5.73
C GLY A 58 0.23 -0.70 7.18
N ILE A 59 -1.03 -0.42 7.49
CA ILE A 59 -1.59 -0.63 8.84
C ILE A 59 -1.62 -2.13 9.18
N CYS A 60 -2.04 -2.99 8.25
CA CYS A 60 -2.01 -4.44 8.42
C CYS A 60 -0.58 -4.96 8.63
N LEU A 61 0.38 -4.50 7.83
CA LEU A 61 1.79 -4.90 7.95
C LEU A 61 2.40 -4.46 9.29
N ARG A 62 2.10 -3.24 9.74
CA ARG A 62 2.52 -2.76 11.07
C ARG A 62 1.94 -3.64 12.18
N ALA A 63 0.66 -4.01 12.11
CA ALA A 63 0.03 -4.88 13.10
C ALA A 63 0.67 -6.28 13.15
N LEU A 64 1.18 -6.76 12.02
CA LEU A 64 1.92 -8.03 11.90
C LEU A 64 3.41 -7.91 12.25
N GLY A 65 3.93 -6.70 12.52
CA GLY A 65 5.36 -6.46 12.77
C GLY A 65 6.24 -6.64 11.53
N ILE A 66 5.68 -6.49 10.32
CA ILE A 66 6.38 -6.71 9.05
C ILE A 66 6.76 -5.36 8.42
N SER A 67 8.03 -5.21 8.08
CA SER A 67 8.56 -4.04 7.39
C SER A 67 8.37 -4.14 5.87
N ILE A 68 8.11 -3.00 5.23
CA ILE A 68 8.11 -2.90 3.77
C ILE A 68 9.53 -2.87 3.21
N THR A 69 9.69 -3.29 1.96
CA THR A 69 10.95 -3.20 1.20
C THR A 69 10.75 -2.39 -0.07
N GLN A 70 11.80 -1.69 -0.51
CA GLN A 70 11.76 -0.95 -1.76
C GLN A 70 11.95 -1.89 -2.94
N SER A 71 11.18 -1.67 -4.01
CA SER A 71 11.37 -2.40 -5.26
C SER A 71 12.66 -1.97 -5.97
N PRO A 72 13.25 -2.81 -6.83
CA PRO A 72 14.33 -2.39 -7.71
C PRO A 72 13.92 -1.20 -8.57
N GLN A 73 14.87 -0.29 -8.82
CA GLN A 73 14.63 0.92 -9.59
C GLN A 73 14.19 0.60 -11.02
N GLY A 74 13.17 1.31 -11.51
CA GLY A 74 12.71 1.21 -12.89
C GLY A 74 11.82 0.01 -13.21
N VAL A 75 11.55 -0.87 -12.24
CA VAL A 75 10.67 -2.04 -12.39
C VAL A 75 9.19 -1.66 -12.22
N PHE A 76 8.84 -1.03 -11.09
CA PHE A 76 7.51 -0.47 -10.84
C PHE A 76 7.52 1.03 -11.12
N ASN A 77 6.77 1.46 -12.13
CA ASN A 77 6.72 2.86 -12.55
C ASN A 77 5.33 3.42 -12.26
N MET A 78 5.26 4.53 -11.50
CA MET A 78 4.02 5.27 -11.21
C MET A 78 3.42 5.95 -12.44
N TYR A 79 4.22 6.13 -13.48
CA TYR A 79 3.84 6.83 -14.70
C TYR A 79 4.00 5.90 -15.90
N ARG A 80 3.26 6.19 -16.97
CA ARG A 80 3.37 5.45 -18.22
C ARG A 80 4.79 5.59 -18.77
N VAL A 81 5.44 4.45 -18.93
CA VAL A 81 6.74 4.34 -19.60
C VAL A 81 6.51 4.04 -21.08
N ARG A 82 7.30 4.68 -21.96
CA ARG A 82 7.28 4.35 -23.39
C ARG A 82 7.72 2.91 -23.59
N TYR A 83 6.94 2.15 -24.37
CA TYR A 83 7.28 0.77 -24.69
C TYR A 83 8.63 0.68 -25.42
N GLU A 84 9.51 -0.16 -24.90
CA GLU A 84 10.82 -0.48 -25.47
C GLU A 84 11.13 -1.95 -25.17
N LYS A 85 11.32 -2.76 -26.22
CA LYS A 85 11.41 -4.23 -26.11
C LYS A 85 12.47 -4.69 -25.10
N CYS A 86 13.69 -4.17 -25.18
CA CYS A 86 14.81 -4.58 -24.32
C CYS A 86 14.63 -4.16 -22.86
N ARG A 87 13.97 -3.03 -22.62
CA ARG A 87 13.63 -2.56 -21.27
C ARG A 87 12.53 -3.42 -20.67
N PHE A 88 11.46 -3.69 -21.43
CA PHE A 88 10.30 -4.46 -20.96
C PHE A 88 10.62 -5.95 -20.80
N SER A 89 11.55 -6.52 -21.57
CA SER A 89 12.02 -7.90 -21.35
C SER A 89 12.80 -8.10 -20.06
N ARG A 90 13.12 -7.02 -19.34
CA ARG A 90 13.77 -7.02 -18.02
C ARG A 90 12.82 -6.55 -16.91
N LEU A 91 11.59 -6.18 -17.25
CA LEU A 91 10.52 -5.98 -16.27
C LEU A 91 10.00 -7.37 -15.87
N VAL A 92 9.56 -7.49 -14.61
CA VAL A 92 9.19 -8.71 -13.89
C VAL A 92 8.60 -9.83 -14.77
#